data_AF-A0A8T6SPI1-F1
#
_entry.id   AF-A0A8T6SPI1-F1
#
_cell.length_a   1.000
_cell.length_b   1.000
_cell.length_c   1.000
_cell.angle_alpha   90.00
_cell.angle_beta   90.00
_cell.angle_gamma   90.00
#
_symmetry.space_group_name_H-M   'P 1'
#
loop_
_entity.id
_entity.type
_entity.pdbx_description
1 polymer ?
#
loop_
_entity_poly.entity_id
_entity_poly.type
_entity_poly.pdbx_seq_one_letter_code
_entity_poly.pdbx_strand_id
1 'polypeptide(L)'
;EGDVFEGLRKRLRGGKGTIRKRKSDYLTYAIIDAIVDMYFTIMEQIGADIESLQDRIMDNPKPESVQSLHLLRQDVILLKKSVWPLRELVNNFQRIES
;
A
#
# COMPACT_ATOMS: atom_id res chain seq x y z
N GLU A 1 -13.82 -12.78 -3.45
CA GLU A 1 -13.52 -11.34 -3.50
C GLU A 1 -12.03 -11.15 -3.70
N GLY A 2 -11.66 -10.21 -4.57
CA GLY A 2 -10.40 -10.25 -5.31
C GLY A 2 -9.26 -9.54 -4.60
N ASP A 3 -8.11 -10.20 -4.54
CA ASP A 3 -6.82 -9.59 -4.23
C ASP A 3 -6.49 -8.39 -5.15
N VAL A 4 -5.38 -7.71 -4.84
CA VAL A 4 -4.86 -6.54 -5.58
C VAL A 4 -4.50 -6.83 -7.04
N PHE A 5 -4.44 -8.10 -7.45
CA PHE A 5 -3.97 -8.51 -8.76
C PHE A 5 -5.07 -8.56 -9.82
N GLU A 6 -6.31 -8.16 -9.52
CA GLU A 6 -7.38 -8.23 -10.52
C GLU A 6 -7.11 -7.36 -11.75
N GLY A 7 -6.51 -6.18 -11.57
CA GLY A 7 -6.05 -5.35 -12.69
C GLY A 7 -5.00 -6.07 -13.55
N LEU A 8 -4.08 -6.78 -12.90
CA LEU A 8 -3.06 -7.60 -13.56
C LEU A 8 -3.69 -8.77 -14.32
N ARG A 9 -4.63 -9.50 -13.70
CA ARG A 9 -5.37 -10.61 -14.33
C ARG A 9 -6.18 -10.14 -15.54
N LYS A 10 -6.82 -8.97 -15.47
CA LYS A 10 -7.53 -8.39 -16.63
C LYS A 10 -6.57 -8.07 -17.77
N ARG A 11 -5.41 -7.47 -17.49
CA ARG A 11 -4.37 -7.19 -18.50
C ARG A 11 -3.83 -8.49 -19.12
N LEU A 12 -3.59 -9.50 -18.30
CA LEU A 12 -3.16 -10.83 -18.72
C LEU A 12 -4.22 -11.54 -19.55
N ARG A 13 -5.50 -11.53 -19.20
CA ARG A 13 -6.58 -12.17 -19.97
C ARG A 13 -6.88 -11.44 -21.29
N GLY A 14 -6.94 -10.12 -21.24
CA GLY A 14 -7.29 -9.26 -22.38
C GLY A 14 -6.14 -8.97 -23.35
N GLY A 15 -4.92 -9.43 -23.06
CA GLY A 15 -3.75 -9.19 -23.92
C GLY A 15 -3.38 -7.71 -24.07
N LYS A 16 -3.84 -6.84 -23.17
CA LYS A 16 -3.56 -5.40 -23.21
C LYS A 16 -2.12 -5.10 -22.77
N GLY A 17 -1.43 -4.28 -23.55
CA GLY A 17 -0.07 -3.83 -23.27
C GLY A 17 1.01 -4.85 -23.63
N THR A 18 2.15 -4.78 -22.97
CA THR A 18 3.34 -5.61 -23.24
C THR A 18 3.47 -6.83 -22.33
N ILE A 19 2.53 -7.02 -21.39
CA ILE A 19 2.67 -8.01 -20.31
C ILE A 19 2.78 -9.46 -20.81
N ARG A 20 2.13 -9.82 -21.92
CA ARG A 20 2.27 -11.14 -22.56
C ARG A 20 3.50 -11.24 -23.48
N LYS A 21 4.07 -10.10 -23.88
CA LYS A 21 5.21 -10.02 -24.82
C LYS A 21 6.56 -10.01 -24.10
N ARG A 22 6.56 -9.77 -22.79
CA ARG A 22 7.77 -9.77 -21.94
C ARG A 22 7.87 -11.06 -21.14
N LYS A 23 9.07 -11.34 -20.62
CA LYS A 23 9.38 -12.56 -19.87
C LYS A 23 8.89 -12.45 -18.41
N SER A 24 9.20 -13.47 -17.62
CA SER A 24 8.79 -13.60 -16.22
C SER A 24 9.29 -12.47 -15.32
N ASP A 25 10.41 -11.84 -15.67
CA ASP A 25 10.96 -10.64 -15.02
C ASP A 25 9.95 -9.48 -14.97
N TYR A 26 9.34 -9.16 -16.11
CA TYR A 26 8.36 -8.09 -16.21
C TYR A 26 7.06 -8.43 -15.47
N LEU A 27 6.68 -9.71 -15.43
CA LEU A 27 5.52 -10.14 -14.65
C LEU A 27 5.78 -9.96 -13.15
N THR A 28 6.98 -10.31 -12.67
CA THR A 28 7.39 -10.07 -11.28
C THR A 28 7.34 -8.59 -10.94
N TYR A 29 7.89 -7.72 -11.80
CA TYR A 29 7.79 -6.27 -11.65
C TYR A 29 6.33 -5.81 -11.53
N ALA A 30 5.45 -6.26 -12.44
CA ALA A 30 4.04 -5.87 -12.45
C ALA A 30 3.24 -6.38 -11.24
N ILE A 31 3.66 -7.50 -10.64
CA ILE A 31 3.09 -8.01 -9.37
C ILE A 31 3.52 -7.10 -8.22
N ILE A 32 4.80 -6.73 -8.15
CA ILE A 32 5.33 -5.85 -7.10
C ILE A 32 4.68 -4.47 -7.18
N ASP A 33 4.55 -3.93 -8.40
CA ASP A 33 3.88 -2.65 -8.69
C ASP A 33 2.44 -2.63 -8.13
N ALA A 34 1.65 -3.67 -8.41
CA ALA A 34 0.29 -3.81 -7.89
C ALA A 34 0.23 -3.93 -6.36
N ILE A 35 1.24 -4.54 -5.72
CA ILE A 35 1.34 -4.58 -4.26
C ILE A 35 1.62 -3.17 -3.72
N VAL A 36 2.59 -2.46 -4.32
CA VAL A 36 2.98 -1.11 -3.91
C VAL A 36 1.80 -0.14 -4.03
N ASP A 37 1.01 -0.21 -5.10
CA ASP A 37 -0.20 0.61 -5.29
C ASP A 37 -1.23 0.43 -4.16
N MET A 38 -1.41 -0.80 -3.66
CA MET A 38 -2.27 -1.05 -2.50
C MET A 38 -1.74 -0.35 -1.24
N TYR A 39 -0.43 -0.37 -1.02
CA TYR A 39 0.15 0.33 0.14
C TYR A 39 -0.05 1.85 0.05
N PHE A 40 0.02 2.44 -1.13
CA PHE A 40 -0.34 3.85 -1.33
C PHE A 40 -1.80 4.13 -0.93
N THR A 41 -2.73 3.29 -1.37
CA THR A 41 -4.15 3.42 -1.01
C THR A 41 -4.37 3.33 0.51
N ILE A 42 -3.68 2.40 1.19
CA ILE A 42 -3.77 2.25 2.65
C ILE A 42 -3.14 3.46 3.37
N MET A 43 -2.03 3.99 2.87
CA MET A 43 -1.38 5.19 3.42
C MET A 43 -2.28 6.43 3.31
N GLU A 44 -2.95 6.61 2.17
CA GLU A 44 -3.91 7.71 1.98
C GLU A 44 -5.06 7.62 2.97
N GLN A 45 -5.64 6.43 3.17
CA GLN A 45 -6.73 6.24 4.14
C GLN A 45 -6.29 6.56 5.57
N ILE A 46 -5.12 6.07 5.99
CA ILE A 46 -4.58 6.37 7.32
C ILE A 46 -4.30 7.86 7.48
N GLY A 47 -3.82 8.54 6.44
CA GLY A 47 -3.63 10.00 6.45
C GLY A 47 -4.95 10.73 6.69
N ALA A 48 -6.01 10.36 5.96
CA ALA A 48 -7.34 10.93 6.13
C ALA A 48 -7.92 10.65 7.54
N ASP A 49 -7.67 9.45 8.09
CA ASP A 49 -8.12 9.09 9.44
C ASP A 49 -7.40 9.92 10.52
N ILE A 50 -6.11 10.25 10.31
CA ILE A 50 -5.33 11.16 11.17
C ILE A 50 -5.94 12.57 11.13
N GLU A 51 -6.17 13.12 9.95
CA GLU A 51 -6.77 14.46 9.81
C GLU A 51 -8.14 14.53 10.48
N SER A 52 -9.01 13.54 10.21
CA SER A 52 -10.33 13.44 10.84
C SER A 52 -10.28 13.33 12.36
N LEU A 53 -9.30 12.61 12.91
CA LEU A 53 -9.11 12.53 14.35
C LEU A 53 -8.60 13.86 14.93
N GLN A 54 -7.67 14.52 14.23
CA GLN A 54 -7.10 15.79 14.64
C GLN A 54 -8.18 16.88 14.70
N ASP A 55 -9.03 16.99 13.68
CA ASP A 55 -10.14 17.95 13.64
C ASP A 55 -11.10 17.72 14.82
N ARG A 56 -11.47 16.47 15.09
CA ARG A 56 -12.34 16.12 16.24
C ARG A 56 -11.71 16.50 17.58
N ILE A 57 -10.39 16.35 17.73
CA ILE A 57 -9.68 16.75 18.95
C ILE A 57 -9.62 18.27 19.09
N MET A 58 -9.40 19.01 18.00
CA MET A 58 -9.38 20.46 18.02
C MET A 58 -10.75 21.06 18.34
N ASP A 59 -11.82 20.46 17.79
CA ASP A 59 -13.19 20.96 17.98
C ASP A 59 -13.74 20.68 19.38
N ASN A 60 -13.54 19.47 19.90
CA ASN A 60 -14.02 19.09 21.24
C ASN A 60 -13.21 17.92 21.82
N PRO A 61 -12.16 18.19 22.62
CA PRO A 61 -11.35 17.14 23.20
C PRO A 61 -12.13 16.32 24.23
N LYS A 62 -12.32 15.03 23.95
CA LYS A 62 -12.98 14.08 24.86
C LYS A 62 -12.04 12.94 25.26
N PRO A 63 -12.29 12.26 26.39
CA PRO A 63 -11.51 11.09 26.81
C PRO A 63 -11.42 9.99 25.74
N GLU A 64 -12.47 9.80 24.93
CA GLU A 64 -12.52 8.82 23.85
C GLU A 64 -11.51 9.14 22.73
N SER A 65 -11.16 10.43 22.55
CA SER A 65 -10.18 10.84 21.54
C SER A 65 -8.78 10.28 21.82
N VAL A 66 -8.42 10.09 23.10
CA VAL A 66 -7.15 9.45 23.49
C VAL A 66 -7.13 7.98 23.06
N GLN A 67 -8.27 7.30 23.17
CA GLN A 67 -8.39 5.90 22.74
C GLN A 67 -8.29 5.77 21.22
N SER A 68 -8.98 6.64 20.46
CA SER A 68 -8.88 6.69 19.00
C SER A 68 -7.45 7.00 18.53
N LEU A 69 -6.75 7.92 19.20
CA LEU A 69 -5.34 8.22 18.92
C LEU A 69 -4.45 6.99 19.15
N HIS A 70 -4.73 6.21 20.19
CA HIS A 70 -3.97 5.02 20.50
C HIS A 70 -4.15 3.92 19.46
N LEU A 71 -5.38 3.71 18.97
CA LEU A 71 -5.69 2.77 17.89
C LEU A 71 -5.00 3.17 16.59
N LEU A 72 -5.13 4.44 16.19
CA LEU A 72 -4.51 4.95 14.97
C LEU A 72 -2.97 4.83 15.02
N ARG A 73 -2.36 5.05 16.19
CA ARG A 73 -0.93 4.81 16.39
C ARG A 73 -0.56 3.34 16.18
N GLN A 74 -1.39 2.39 16.63
CA GLN A 74 -1.15 0.96 16.40
C GLN A 74 -1.24 0.62 14.91
N ASP A 75 -2.24 1.15 14.19
CA ASP A 75 -2.41 0.93 12.76
C ASP A 75 -1.22 1.47 11.96
N VAL A 76 -0.72 2.66 12.30
CA VAL A 76 0.50 3.24 11.70
C VAL A 76 1.73 2.37 11.97
N ILE A 77 1.89 1.85 13.20
CA ILE A 77 3.01 0.96 13.55
C ILE A 77 2.93 -0.35 12.76
N LEU A 78 1.74 -0.93 12.63
CA LEU A 78 1.52 -2.14 11.85
C LEU A 78 1.85 -1.90 10.38
N LEU A 79 1.34 -0.81 9.79
CA LEU A 79 1.65 -0.44 8.43
C LEU A 79 3.15 -0.27 8.20
N LYS A 80 3.85 0.44 9.09
CA LYS A 80 5.30 0.64 9.00
C LYS A 80 6.06 -0.68 8.99
N LYS A 81 5.65 -1.67 9.79
CA LYS A 81 6.25 -3.01 9.79
C LYS A 81 6.02 -3.76 8.47
N SER A 82 4.88 -3.55 7.81
CA SER A 82 4.55 -4.19 6.54
C SER A 82 5.20 -3.51 5.32
N VAL A 83 5.40 -2.19 5.38
CA VAL A 83 6.04 -1.40 4.31
C VAL A 83 7.56 -1.55 4.31
N TRP A 84 8.20 -1.71 5.47
CA TRP A 84 9.66 -1.78 5.56
C TRP A 84 10.30 -2.89 4.71
N PRO A 85 9.80 -4.15 4.72
CA PRO A 85 10.29 -5.22 3.86
C PRO A 85 10.16 -4.91 2.36
N LEU A 86 9.12 -4.16 1.95
CA LEU A 86 8.96 -3.78 0.53
C LEU A 86 10.06 -2.84 0.07
N ARG A 87 10.48 -1.89 0.92
CA ARG A 87 11.61 -1.01 0.59
C ARG A 87 12.89 -1.82 0.36
N GLU A 88 13.12 -2.85 1.16
CA GLU A 88 14.26 -3.75 0.99
C GLU A 88 14.16 -4.57 -0.29
N LEU A 89 12.96 -5.08 -0.62
CA LEU A 89 12.72 -5.79 -1.88
C LEU A 89 12.98 -4.89 -3.09
N VAL A 90 12.44 -3.67 -3.12
CA VAL A 90 12.66 -2.71 -4.22
C VAL A 90 14.15 -2.36 -4.36
N ASN A 91 14.85 -2.10 -3.25
CA ASN A 91 16.29 -1.83 -3.27
C ASN A 91 17.11 -3.01 -3.79
N ASN A 92 16.69 -4.25 -3.48
CA ASN A 92 17.34 -5.45 -4.00
C ASN A 92 17.08 -5.63 -5.51
N PHE A 93 15.87 -5.35 -5.99
CA PHE A 93 15.55 -5.39 -7.42
C PHE A 93 16.36 -4.36 -8.22
N GLN A 94 16.51 -3.12 -7.73
CA GLN A 94 17.34 -2.10 -8.37
C GLN A 94 18.82 -2.50 -8.50
N ARG A 95 19.34 -3.29 -7.54
CA ARG A 95 20.71 -3.82 -7.57
C ARG A 95 20.90 -4.99 -8.53
N ILE A 96 19.83 -5.71 -8.89
CA ILE A 96 19.89 -6.86 -9.81
C ILE A 96 19.80 -6.39 -11.28
N GLU A 97 19.22 -5.22 -11.53
CA GLU A 97 19.18 -4.58 -12.87
C GLU A 97 20.43 -3.72 -13.20
N SER A 98 21.37 -3.55 -12.26
CA SER A 98 22.68 -2.90 -12.48
C SER A 98 23.78 -3.93 -12.76
#